data_AF-A0A432SQL4-F1
#
_entry.id   AF-A0A432SQL4-F1
#
_cell.length_a   1.000
_cell.length_b   1.000
_cell.length_c   1.000
_cell.angle_alpha   90.00
_cell.angle_beta   90.00
_cell.angle_gamma   90.00
#
_symmetry.space_group_name_H-M   'P 1'
#
loop_
_entity.id
_entity.type
_entity.pdbx_description
1 polymer ?
#
loop_
_entity_poly.entity_id
_entity_poly.type
_entity_poly.pdbx_seq_one_letter_code
_entity_poly.pdbx_strand_id
1 'polypeptide(L)'
;MRRNGFTMVELVFVIVIIGALSAVAIPKFSGVKDHAKAAVELSTAAAISSALEEIHGAWSTSEDEFDWNNDGIADPIDTLSYHGYPKDLKRNNDDMGALFRTGKESGFIYHKEFFLKSENNVTYSIYTGKASDPTSGVPFPTDKIGKDKEGKPDRNDFWLYVVDANASGAGSCHTSSDHSRDWDITSGDFLLIDVNGTLPLDFNDPGLGIGFSISCH
;
A
#
# COMPACT_ATOMS: atom_id res chain seq x y z
N MET A 1 41.70 0.50 -48.34
CA MET A 1 40.38 0.82 -47.75
C MET A 1 40.45 2.22 -47.15
N ARG A 2 39.72 3.20 -47.71
CA ARG A 2 39.62 4.54 -47.11
C ARG A 2 38.71 4.47 -45.90
N ARG A 3 39.25 4.65 -44.70
CA ARG A 3 38.46 4.88 -43.49
C ARG A 3 38.06 6.36 -43.50
N ASN A 4 36.82 6.65 -43.88
CA ASN A 4 36.23 7.97 -43.66
C ASN A 4 35.99 8.09 -42.14
N GLY A 5 36.91 8.75 -41.45
CA GLY A 5 36.78 9.04 -40.03
C GLY A 5 35.67 10.06 -39.81
N PHE A 6 34.86 9.84 -38.77
CA PHE A 6 33.84 10.77 -38.30
C PHE A 6 34.49 12.14 -38.02
N THR A 7 33.87 13.24 -38.46
CA THR A 7 34.44 14.56 -38.20
C THR A 7 34.23 14.94 -36.73
N MET A 8 35.17 15.70 -36.15
CA MET A 8 34.99 16.21 -34.79
C MET A 8 33.72 17.07 -34.67
N VAL A 9 33.35 17.78 -35.74
CA VAL A 9 32.16 18.63 -35.78
C VAL A 9 30.88 17.80 -35.70
N GLU A 10 30.78 16.68 -36.41
CA GLU A 10 29.60 15.80 -36.32
C GLU A 10 29.43 15.24 -34.91
N LEU A 11 30.52 14.85 -34.25
CA LEU A 11 30.46 14.37 -32.88
C LEU A 11 29.94 15.45 -31.92
N VAL A 12 30.45 16.68 -32.06
CA VAL A 12 30.05 17.82 -31.21
C VAL A 12 28.58 18.18 -31.42
N PHE A 13 28.07 18.17 -32.65
CA PHE A 13 26.67 18.48 -32.90
C PHE A 13 25.73 17.42 -32.31
N VAL A 14 26.10 16.14 -32.38
CA VAL A 14 25.31 15.04 -31.80
C VAL A 14 25.17 15.16 -30.28
N ILE A 15 26.28 15.41 -29.56
CA ILE A 15 26.22 15.57 -28.10
C ILE A 15 25.42 16.81 -27.68
N VAL A 16 25.46 17.89 -28.48
CA VAL A 16 24.66 19.10 -28.23
C VAL A 16 23.17 18.81 -28.41
N ILE A 17 22.78 18.11 -29.47
CA ILE A 17 21.38 17.71 -29.68
C ILE A 17 20.90 16.79 -28.56
N ILE A 18 21.68 15.75 -28.20
CA ILE A 18 21.33 14.84 -27.11
C ILE A 18 21.22 15.61 -25.79
N GLY A 19 22.12 16.56 -25.54
CA GLY A 19 22.09 17.42 -24.35
C GLY A 19 20.81 18.25 -24.28
N ALA A 20 20.42 18.90 -25.37
CA ALA A 20 19.20 19.71 -25.42
C ALA A 20 17.92 18.87 -25.26
N LEU A 21 17.83 17.72 -25.94
CA LEU A 21 16.68 16.82 -25.82
C LEU A 21 16.58 16.20 -24.41
N SER A 22 17.72 15.86 -23.81
CA SER A 22 17.75 15.30 -22.45
C SER A 22 17.28 16.31 -21.40
N ALA A 23 17.66 17.59 -21.56
CA ALA A 23 17.28 18.65 -20.62
C ALA A 23 15.75 18.81 -20.48
N VAL A 24 14.99 18.64 -21.56
CA VAL A 24 13.52 18.72 -21.54
C VAL A 24 12.84 17.39 -21.21
N ALA A 25 13.47 16.26 -21.52
CA ALA A 25 12.89 14.93 -21.33
C ALA A 25 13.00 14.43 -19.88
N ILE A 26 14.13 14.67 -19.21
CA ILE A 26 14.39 14.15 -17.86
C ILE A 26 13.32 14.59 -16.83
N PRO A 27 12.97 15.90 -16.72
CA PRO A 27 11.97 16.32 -15.73
C PRO A 27 10.59 15.71 -15.97
N LYS A 28 10.18 15.59 -17.25
CA LYS A 28 8.90 15.00 -17.62
C LYS A 28 8.85 13.50 -17.34
N PHE A 29 9.97 12.80 -17.54
CA PHE A 29 10.05 11.36 -17.31
C PHE A 29 9.91 11.00 -15.83
N SER A 30 10.39 11.84 -14.91
CA SER A 30 10.19 11.64 -13.47
C SER A 30 8.70 11.60 -13.11
N GLY A 31 7.92 12.61 -13.53
CA GLY A 31 6.49 12.65 -13.22
C GLY A 31 5.70 11.48 -13.80
N VAL A 32 6.08 10.97 -14.98
CA VAL A 32 5.46 9.76 -15.56
C VAL A 32 5.74 8.51 -14.71
N LYS A 33 6.97 8.35 -14.19
CA LYS A 33 7.30 7.24 -13.30
C LYS A 33 6.51 7.31 -12.01
N ASP A 34 6.37 8.50 -11.44
CA ASP A 34 5.66 8.72 -10.19
C ASP A 34 4.17 8.38 -10.33
N HIS A 35 3.54 8.84 -11.42
CA HIS A 35 2.17 8.45 -11.75
C HIS A 35 2.01 6.95 -11.99
N ALA A 36 3.02 6.31 -12.60
CA ALA A 36 3.00 4.86 -12.82
C ALA A 36 3.09 4.08 -11.50
N LYS A 37 3.92 4.52 -10.54
CA LYS A 37 4.01 3.91 -9.21
C LYS A 37 2.66 3.95 -8.49
N ALA A 38 2.06 5.14 -8.39
CA ALA A 38 0.78 5.33 -7.71
C ALA A 38 -0.36 4.53 -8.39
N ALA A 39 -0.40 4.52 -9.72
CA ALA A 39 -1.41 3.77 -10.46
C ALA A 39 -1.28 2.24 -10.27
N VAL A 40 -0.05 1.72 -10.27
CA VAL A 40 0.20 0.29 -10.02
C VAL A 40 -0.19 -0.07 -8.59
N GLU A 41 0.18 0.74 -7.61
CA GLU A 41 -0.16 0.50 -6.21
C GLU A 41 -1.67 0.46 -5.98
N LEU A 42 -2.41 1.47 -6.46
CA LEU A 42 -3.87 1.51 -6.37
C LEU A 42 -4.52 0.32 -7.07
N SER A 43 -4.02 -0.07 -8.25
CA SER A 43 -4.52 -1.23 -8.98
C SER A 43 -4.28 -2.54 -8.22
N THR A 44 -3.13 -2.68 -7.56
CA THR A 44 -2.85 -3.86 -6.75
C THR A 44 -3.70 -3.86 -5.48
N ALA A 45 -3.86 -2.70 -4.82
CA ALA A 45 -4.71 -2.57 -3.65
C ALA A 45 -6.16 -2.96 -3.93
N ALA A 46 -6.72 -2.50 -5.05
CA ALA A 46 -8.06 -2.92 -5.47
C ALA A 46 -8.18 -4.44 -5.65
N ALA A 47 -7.14 -5.08 -6.19
CA ALA A 47 -7.11 -6.54 -6.31
C ALA A 47 -6.98 -7.24 -4.95
N ILE A 48 -6.26 -6.65 -3.98
CA ILE A 48 -6.20 -7.12 -2.59
C ILE A 48 -7.59 -7.08 -1.97
N SER A 49 -8.27 -5.94 -2.03
CA SER A 49 -9.63 -5.79 -1.48
C SER A 49 -10.59 -6.82 -2.09
N SER A 50 -10.58 -7.00 -3.42
CA SER A 50 -11.40 -8.02 -4.07
C SER A 50 -11.06 -9.46 -3.64
N ALA A 51 -9.78 -9.78 -3.44
CA ALA A 51 -9.37 -11.10 -2.97
C ALA A 51 -9.81 -11.35 -1.52
N LEU A 52 -9.73 -10.34 -0.65
CA LEU A 52 -10.21 -10.43 0.73
C LEU A 52 -11.72 -10.65 0.79
N GLU A 53 -12.50 -9.94 -0.04
CA GLU A 53 -13.94 -10.15 -0.18
C GLU A 53 -14.29 -11.56 -0.70
N GLU A 54 -13.52 -12.07 -1.66
CA GLU A 54 -13.68 -13.45 -2.17
C GLU A 54 -13.42 -14.47 -1.07
N ILE A 55 -12.34 -14.29 -0.30
CA ILE A 55 -12.00 -15.15 0.84
C ILE A 55 -13.12 -15.11 1.89
N HIS A 56 -13.60 -13.93 2.26
CA HIS A 56 -14.69 -13.79 3.22
C HIS A 56 -15.98 -14.48 2.75
N GLY A 57 -16.33 -14.32 1.47
CA GLY A 57 -17.50 -14.99 0.89
C GLY A 57 -17.36 -16.51 0.87
N ALA A 58 -16.17 -17.01 0.53
CA ALA A 58 -15.88 -18.44 0.55
C ALA A 58 -15.89 -19.00 1.99
N TRP A 59 -15.32 -18.26 2.95
CA TRP A 59 -15.36 -18.61 4.36
C TRP A 59 -16.80 -18.69 4.89
N SER A 60 -17.63 -17.69 4.61
CA SER A 60 -19.02 -17.63 5.09
C SER A 60 -19.90 -18.76 4.55
N THR A 61 -19.49 -19.43 3.47
CA THR A 61 -20.23 -20.53 2.86
C THR A 61 -19.56 -21.89 3.06
N SER A 62 -18.36 -21.91 3.63
CA SER A 62 -17.62 -23.13 3.91
C SER A 62 -18.23 -23.90 5.07
N GLU A 63 -18.42 -25.21 4.87
CA GLU A 63 -18.93 -26.13 5.91
C GLU A 63 -17.82 -27.06 6.45
N ASP A 64 -16.67 -27.14 5.76
CA ASP A 64 -15.56 -28.08 5.98
C ASP A 64 -14.18 -27.35 5.93
N GLU A 65 -13.09 -28.10 5.72
CA GLU A 65 -11.73 -27.59 5.51
C GLU A 65 -11.70 -26.44 4.49
N PHE A 66 -11.17 -25.29 4.93
CA PHE A 66 -11.12 -24.05 4.16
C PHE A 66 -9.68 -23.66 3.87
N ASP A 67 -9.28 -23.73 2.60
CA ASP A 67 -8.00 -23.26 2.09
C ASP A 67 -8.22 -21.87 1.47
N TRP A 68 -7.91 -20.83 2.24
CA TRP A 68 -8.18 -19.45 1.82
C TRP A 68 -7.16 -18.93 0.82
N ASN A 69 -5.93 -19.44 0.88
CA ASN A 69 -4.81 -18.99 0.04
C ASN A 69 -4.67 -19.82 -1.26
N ASN A 70 -5.47 -20.88 -1.37
CA ASN A 70 -5.61 -21.81 -2.49
C ASN A 70 -4.27 -22.40 -2.96
N ASP A 71 -3.42 -22.78 -2.00
CA ASP A 71 -2.16 -23.49 -2.21
C ASP A 71 -2.32 -25.02 -2.24
N GLY A 72 -3.54 -25.51 -2.02
CA GLY A 72 -3.87 -26.93 -2.03
C GLY A 72 -3.68 -27.62 -0.68
N ILE A 73 -3.46 -26.85 0.38
CA ILE A 73 -3.35 -27.31 1.76
C ILE A 73 -4.46 -26.63 2.56
N ALA A 74 -5.29 -27.41 3.26
CA ALA A 74 -6.30 -26.84 4.16
C ALA A 74 -5.61 -26.01 5.26
N ASP A 75 -5.99 -24.74 5.36
CA ASP A 75 -5.47 -23.85 6.38
C ASP A 75 -6.20 -24.12 7.71
N PRO A 76 -5.48 -24.24 8.84
CA PRO A 76 -6.15 -24.31 10.13
C PRO A 76 -6.94 -23.02 10.38
N ILE A 77 -8.10 -23.14 11.05
CA ILE A 77 -9.00 -22.00 11.37
C ILE A 77 -8.28 -20.86 12.13
N ASP A 78 -7.18 -21.15 12.83
CA ASP A 78 -6.42 -20.14 13.57
C ASP A 78 -5.68 -19.12 12.68
N THR A 79 -5.53 -19.42 11.40
CA THR A 79 -4.96 -18.51 10.38
C THR A 79 -5.90 -17.37 9.99
N LEU A 80 -7.20 -17.50 10.30
CA LEU A 80 -8.23 -16.50 10.01
C LEU A 80 -8.71 -15.77 11.27
N SER A 81 -9.17 -14.53 11.11
CA SER A 81 -9.88 -13.77 12.12
C SER A 81 -11.27 -14.34 12.36
N TYR A 82 -11.94 -13.87 13.41
CA TYR A 82 -13.30 -14.31 13.73
C TYR A 82 -14.29 -14.05 12.57
N HIS A 83 -14.00 -13.05 11.74
CA HIS A 83 -14.81 -12.66 10.58
C HIS A 83 -14.35 -13.32 9.27
N GLY A 84 -13.45 -14.31 9.33
CA GLY A 84 -13.02 -15.05 8.15
C GLY A 84 -11.98 -14.36 7.29
N TYR A 85 -11.27 -13.36 7.81
CA TYR A 85 -10.20 -12.67 7.09
C TYR A 85 -8.82 -13.19 7.49
N PRO A 86 -7.85 -13.33 6.58
CA PRO A 86 -6.54 -13.87 6.94
C PRO A 86 -5.76 -12.95 7.87
N LYS A 87 -5.09 -13.54 8.86
CA LYS A 87 -4.21 -12.81 9.79
C LYS A 87 -2.82 -12.58 9.21
N ASP A 88 -2.33 -13.51 8.39
CA ASP A 88 -1.04 -13.43 7.70
C ASP A 88 -1.27 -13.55 6.20
N LEU A 89 -0.80 -12.57 5.44
CA LEU A 89 -0.97 -12.48 3.99
C LEU A 89 0.33 -12.80 3.24
N LYS A 90 1.38 -13.19 3.98
CA LYS A 90 2.71 -13.41 3.44
C LYS A 90 2.83 -14.77 2.75
N ARG A 91 3.40 -14.77 1.54
CA ARG A 91 3.81 -16.01 0.85
C ARG A 91 5.06 -15.76 0.04
N ASN A 92 6.01 -16.71 0.04
CA ASN A 92 7.24 -16.65 -0.77
C ASN A 92 8.04 -15.33 -0.63
N ASN A 93 8.12 -14.78 0.59
CA ASN A 93 8.74 -13.47 0.90
C ASN A 93 8.03 -12.23 0.33
N ASP A 94 6.78 -12.36 -0.11
CA ASP A 94 5.91 -11.25 -0.48
C ASP A 94 4.81 -11.10 0.58
N ASP A 95 4.73 -9.94 1.23
CA ASP A 95 3.87 -9.70 2.39
C ASP A 95 2.37 -9.74 2.08
N MET A 96 1.98 -9.65 0.79
CA MET A 96 0.60 -9.87 0.32
C MET A 96 0.52 -11.00 -0.71
N GLY A 97 1.59 -11.79 -0.83
CA GLY A 97 1.74 -12.81 -1.88
C GLY A 97 0.80 -14.00 -1.75
N ALA A 98 0.18 -14.19 -0.57
CA ALA A 98 -0.80 -15.26 -0.37
C ALA A 98 -2.08 -15.00 -1.19
N LEU A 99 -2.46 -13.72 -1.36
CA LEU A 99 -3.62 -13.31 -2.13
C LEU A 99 -3.43 -13.46 -3.65
N PHE A 100 -2.17 -13.43 -4.12
CA PHE A 100 -1.85 -13.46 -5.54
C PHE A 100 -1.33 -14.82 -5.98
N ARG A 101 -2.13 -15.55 -6.78
CA ARG A 101 -1.77 -16.87 -7.33
C ARG A 101 -0.84 -16.81 -8.54
N THR A 102 -0.75 -15.64 -9.18
CA THR A 102 0.20 -15.38 -10.25
C THR A 102 1.51 -14.98 -9.60
N GLY A 103 2.65 -15.59 -9.95
CA GLY A 103 3.99 -15.30 -9.40
C GLY A 103 4.53 -13.87 -9.64
N LYS A 104 3.69 -12.89 -9.33
CA LYS A 104 3.85 -11.46 -9.43
C LYS A 104 3.81 -10.96 -8.00
N GLU A 105 4.86 -10.27 -7.61
CA GLU A 105 4.95 -9.66 -6.28
C GLU A 105 3.90 -8.54 -6.16
N SER A 106 3.23 -8.49 -5.01
CA SER A 106 2.29 -7.43 -4.67
C SER A 106 2.97 -6.06 -4.70
N GLY A 107 4.25 -6.01 -4.30
CA GLY A 107 4.99 -4.78 -4.11
C GLY A 107 4.59 -4.01 -2.85
N PHE A 108 3.79 -4.61 -1.98
CA PHE A 108 3.51 -4.12 -0.63
C PHE A 108 4.54 -4.64 0.36
N ILE A 109 4.84 -3.81 1.35
CA ILE A 109 5.80 -4.08 2.42
C ILE A 109 5.02 -3.99 3.74
N TYR A 110 5.08 -5.05 4.53
CA TYR A 110 4.57 -5.08 5.89
C TYR A 110 5.48 -4.30 6.84
N HIS A 111 4.90 -3.48 7.71
CA HIS A 111 5.64 -2.77 8.75
C HIS A 111 5.36 -3.33 10.13
N LYS A 112 4.09 -3.28 10.55
CA LYS A 112 3.73 -3.56 11.94
C LYS A 112 2.25 -3.89 12.08
N GLU A 113 1.97 -4.81 12.99
CA GLU A 113 0.64 -5.10 13.51
C GLU A 113 0.45 -4.45 14.89
N PHE A 114 -0.75 -3.93 15.10
CA PHE A 114 -1.18 -3.28 16.33
C PHE A 114 -2.47 -3.91 16.86
N PHE A 115 -2.57 -3.95 18.18
CA PHE A 115 -3.69 -4.51 18.92
C PHE A 115 -4.23 -3.49 19.92
N LEU A 116 -5.45 -2.99 19.70
CA LEU A 116 -6.10 -2.01 20.56
C LEU A 116 -7.08 -2.69 21.51
N LYS A 117 -6.60 -3.00 22.72
CA LYS A 117 -7.42 -3.66 23.77
C LYS A 117 -8.48 -2.74 24.39
N SER A 118 -8.24 -1.43 24.44
CA SER A 118 -9.15 -0.46 25.06
C SER A 118 -10.39 -0.15 24.23
N GLU A 119 -10.40 -0.53 22.94
CA GLU A 119 -11.42 -0.16 21.95
C GLU A 119 -11.97 -1.41 21.25
N ASN A 120 -12.46 -2.38 22.02
CA ASN A 120 -13.16 -3.57 21.49
C ASN A 120 -12.29 -4.56 20.69
N ASN A 121 -11.01 -4.63 21.06
CA ASN A 121 -10.04 -5.62 20.56
C ASN A 121 -9.82 -5.53 19.05
N VAL A 122 -9.54 -4.31 18.54
CA VAL A 122 -9.21 -4.12 17.13
C VAL A 122 -7.79 -4.60 16.85
N THR A 123 -7.63 -5.40 15.80
CA THR A 123 -6.34 -5.83 15.25
C THR A 123 -6.21 -5.29 13.83
N TYR A 124 -5.12 -4.56 13.57
CA TYR A 124 -4.82 -4.03 12.25
C TYR A 124 -3.34 -4.09 11.96
N SER A 125 -3.00 -4.12 10.68
CA SER A 125 -1.64 -4.14 10.17
C SER A 125 -1.41 -2.99 9.21
N ILE A 126 -0.19 -2.46 9.24
CA ILE A 126 0.23 -1.33 8.41
C ILE A 126 1.14 -1.81 7.30
N TYR A 127 0.86 -1.34 6.09
CA TYR A 127 1.61 -1.64 4.88
C TYR A 127 1.98 -0.36 4.12
N THR A 128 3.01 -0.45 3.29
CA THR A 128 3.30 0.58 2.28
C THR A 128 3.52 -0.06 0.92
N GLY A 129 3.09 0.60 -0.15
CA GLY A 129 3.40 0.17 -1.52
C GLY A 129 4.59 0.92 -2.12
N LYS A 130 4.78 0.80 -3.44
CA LYS A 130 5.90 1.42 -4.17
C LYS A 130 5.83 2.94 -4.27
N ALA A 131 4.63 3.51 -4.22
CA ALA A 131 4.38 4.94 -4.19
C ALA A 131 4.38 5.45 -2.74
N SER A 132 3.88 4.66 -1.79
CA SER A 132 3.84 5.03 -0.38
C SER A 132 5.08 4.66 0.44
N ASP A 133 6.11 4.12 -0.20
CA ASP A 133 7.40 3.83 0.42
C ASP A 133 8.05 5.14 0.96
N PRO A 134 8.37 5.23 2.26
CA PRO A 134 8.94 6.45 2.86
C PRO A 134 10.31 6.87 2.30
N THR A 135 11.06 5.92 1.75
CA THR A 135 12.42 6.13 1.24
C THR A 135 12.43 6.37 -0.26
N SER A 136 11.67 5.56 -0.99
CA SER A 136 11.73 5.46 -2.45
C SER A 136 10.42 5.79 -3.16
N GLY A 137 9.37 6.12 -2.41
CA GLY A 137 8.03 6.42 -2.86
C GLY A 137 7.95 7.66 -3.74
N VAL A 138 6.74 8.03 -4.12
CA VAL A 138 6.52 9.23 -4.92
C VAL A 138 6.83 10.45 -4.06
N PRO A 139 7.83 11.27 -4.42
CA PRO A 139 8.06 12.53 -3.74
C PRO A 139 7.05 13.53 -4.28
N PHE A 140 5.84 13.54 -3.74
CA PHE A 140 4.90 14.57 -4.13
C PHE A 140 5.37 15.93 -3.57
N PRO A 141 5.26 17.04 -4.33
CA PRO A 141 5.57 18.40 -3.83
C PRO A 141 4.65 18.89 -2.70
N THR A 142 3.82 18.01 -2.15
CA THR A 142 2.68 18.25 -1.25
C THR A 142 3.02 17.99 0.19
N ASP A 143 4.31 17.86 0.50
CA ASP A 143 4.89 18.07 1.83
C ASP A 143 4.67 19.53 2.34
N LYS A 144 3.48 20.10 2.15
CA LYS A 144 2.97 21.36 2.70
C LYS A 144 1.48 21.17 2.97
N ILE A 145 1.04 21.54 4.16
CA ILE A 145 -0.37 21.49 4.59
C ILE A 145 -1.31 21.99 3.46
N GLY A 146 -2.25 21.14 3.04
CA GLY A 146 -3.31 21.48 2.07
C GLY A 146 -2.90 21.47 0.59
N LYS A 147 -1.80 20.82 0.23
CA LYS A 147 -1.39 20.63 -1.18
C LYS A 147 -1.53 19.21 -1.70
N ASP A 148 -1.76 18.26 -0.82
CA ASP A 148 -1.93 16.86 -1.14
C ASP A 148 -3.10 16.62 -2.13
N LYS A 149 -2.97 15.53 -2.90
CA LYS A 149 -3.97 15.07 -3.85
C LYS A 149 -4.64 13.81 -3.32
N GLU A 150 -5.75 14.03 -2.65
CA GLU A 150 -6.67 12.99 -2.19
C GLU A 150 -6.80 11.80 -3.16
N GLY A 151 -6.55 10.61 -2.62
CA GLY A 151 -6.67 9.32 -3.29
C GLY A 151 -5.47 8.96 -4.18
N LYS A 152 -4.32 9.63 -4.03
CA LYS A 152 -3.10 9.30 -4.75
C LYS A 152 -1.96 9.02 -3.78
N PRO A 153 -1.58 7.74 -3.59
CA PRO A 153 -0.57 7.39 -2.61
C PRO A 153 0.75 8.07 -2.92
N ASP A 154 1.32 8.67 -1.88
CA ASP A 154 2.64 9.25 -1.83
C ASP A 154 3.43 8.75 -0.60
N ARG A 155 4.72 9.09 -0.54
CA ARG A 155 5.67 8.57 0.46
C ARG A 155 5.31 8.82 1.93
N ASN A 156 4.33 9.68 2.22
CA ASN A 156 3.85 9.95 3.58
C ASN A 156 2.55 9.22 3.90
N ASP A 157 2.02 8.44 2.96
CA ASP A 157 0.81 7.65 3.11
C ASP A 157 1.12 6.21 3.50
N PHE A 158 0.09 5.54 3.98
CA PHE A 158 0.18 4.13 4.32
C PHE A 158 -1.15 3.43 4.11
N TRP A 159 -1.09 2.12 4.06
CA TRP A 159 -2.25 1.26 3.92
C TRP A 159 -2.55 0.58 5.24
N LEU A 160 -3.84 0.60 5.60
CA LEU A 160 -4.38 -0.04 6.78
C LEU A 160 -5.12 -1.30 6.34
N TYR A 161 -4.66 -2.46 6.81
CA TYR A 161 -5.42 -3.69 6.74
C TYR A 161 -6.04 -3.99 8.10
N VAL A 162 -7.37 -4.03 8.16
CA VAL A 162 -8.11 -4.29 9.39
C VAL A 162 -8.41 -5.78 9.48
N VAL A 163 -7.60 -6.52 10.23
CA VAL A 163 -7.75 -7.97 10.39
C VAL A 163 -9.02 -8.32 11.14
N ASP A 164 -9.27 -7.59 12.22
CA ASP A 164 -10.42 -7.78 13.07
C ASP A 164 -10.80 -6.44 13.70
N ALA A 165 -11.91 -5.86 13.25
CA ALA A 165 -12.63 -4.85 13.99
C ALA A 165 -13.84 -5.54 14.62
N ASN A 166 -13.76 -5.75 15.95
CA ASN A 166 -14.82 -6.21 16.86
C ASN A 166 -14.73 -7.68 17.30
N ALA A 167 -14.15 -7.87 18.50
CA ALA A 167 -14.56 -8.96 19.39
C ALA A 167 -15.56 -8.39 20.41
N SER A 168 -16.85 -8.69 20.23
CA SER A 168 -17.96 -8.52 21.18
C SER A 168 -18.55 -7.10 21.42
N GLY A 169 -19.41 -6.65 20.50
CA GLY A 169 -20.58 -5.83 20.84
C GLY A 169 -20.44 -4.32 20.75
N ALA A 170 -19.35 -3.80 20.21
CA ALA A 170 -19.23 -2.37 19.90
C ALA A 170 -19.81 -2.03 18.53
N GLY A 171 -20.24 -0.78 18.36
CA GLY A 171 -20.69 -0.24 17.09
C GLY A 171 -19.54 0.07 16.14
N SER A 172 -19.73 1.05 15.26
CA SER A 172 -18.79 1.39 14.19
C SER A 172 -17.44 1.89 14.74
N CYS A 173 -16.36 1.32 14.24
CA CYS A 173 -15.01 1.84 14.43
C CYS A 173 -14.70 2.83 13.32
N HIS A 174 -13.92 3.86 13.62
CA HIS A 174 -13.42 4.80 12.63
C HIS A 174 -11.95 5.15 12.90
N THR A 175 -11.22 5.54 11.85
CA THR A 175 -9.91 6.16 11.98
C THR A 175 -10.06 7.65 12.23
N SER A 176 -9.12 8.25 12.95
CA SER A 176 -8.96 9.70 13.00
C SER A 176 -7.49 10.09 12.93
N SER A 177 -7.17 11.16 12.21
CA SER A 177 -5.85 11.77 12.26
C SER A 177 -5.91 13.28 12.02
N ASP A 178 -4.90 14.01 12.52
CA ASP A 178 -4.78 15.46 12.32
C ASP A 178 -4.60 15.86 10.84
N HIS A 179 -4.35 14.88 9.97
CA HIS A 179 -3.88 15.09 8.61
C HIS A 179 -4.64 14.30 7.54
N SER A 180 -5.59 13.45 7.90
CA SER A 180 -6.39 12.63 6.98
C SER A 180 -7.89 12.83 7.24
N ARG A 181 -8.71 12.35 6.31
CA ARG A 181 -10.15 12.19 6.58
C ARG A 181 -10.36 11.02 7.55
N ASP A 182 -11.43 11.10 8.34
CA ASP A 182 -11.90 9.98 9.14
C ASP A 182 -12.61 8.97 8.23
N TRP A 183 -12.36 7.68 8.47
CA TRP A 183 -12.95 6.58 7.73
C TRP A 183 -13.60 5.61 8.69
N ASP A 184 -14.84 5.21 8.43
CA ASP A 184 -15.40 4.05 9.10
C ASP A 184 -14.63 2.80 8.65
N ILE A 185 -14.32 1.92 9.60
CA ILE A 185 -13.55 0.70 9.36
C ILE A 185 -14.30 -0.54 9.85
N THR A 186 -14.11 -1.62 9.11
CA THR A 186 -14.68 -2.94 9.34
C THR A 186 -13.63 -4.02 9.12
N SER A 187 -13.86 -5.21 9.65
CA SER A 187 -12.97 -6.36 9.43
C SER A 187 -12.87 -6.65 7.93
N GLY A 188 -11.65 -6.85 7.44
CA GLY A 188 -11.33 -7.08 6.03
C GLY A 188 -10.98 -5.84 5.23
N ASP A 189 -11.20 -4.65 5.77
CA ASP A 189 -10.93 -3.42 5.04
C ASP A 189 -9.44 -3.24 4.75
N PHE A 190 -9.14 -2.91 3.50
CA PHE A 190 -7.82 -2.50 3.04
C PHE A 190 -7.87 -1.09 2.48
N LEU A 191 -7.46 -0.11 3.29
CA LEU A 191 -7.74 1.31 3.07
C LEU A 191 -6.45 2.10 2.91
N LEU A 192 -6.45 3.04 1.97
CA LEU A 192 -5.41 4.07 1.89
C LEU A 192 -5.69 5.14 2.93
N ILE A 193 -4.76 5.32 3.86
CA ILE A 193 -4.77 6.46 4.77
C ILE A 193 -3.88 7.53 4.14
N ASP A 194 -4.56 8.49 3.51
CA ASP A 194 -3.96 9.62 2.80
C ASP A 194 -3.68 10.76 3.79
N VAL A 195 -2.40 11.02 4.05
CA VAL A 195 -1.91 11.91 5.10
C VAL A 195 -1.35 13.18 4.46
N ASN A 196 -1.99 14.30 4.78
CA ASN A 196 -1.60 15.65 4.34
C ASN A 196 -0.37 16.22 5.09
N GLY A 197 0.67 15.40 5.29
CA GLY A 197 1.79 15.66 6.19
C GLY A 197 3.15 15.78 5.49
N THR A 198 4.17 16.12 6.28
CA THR A 198 5.59 16.15 5.87
C THR A 198 6.47 15.35 6.82
N LEU A 199 5.85 14.89 7.92
CA LEU A 199 6.53 14.24 9.01
C LEU A 199 6.73 12.78 8.63
N PRO A 200 7.91 12.21 8.92
CA PRO A 200 8.14 10.79 8.69
C PRO A 200 7.19 9.97 9.59
N LEU A 201 6.60 8.93 9.00
CA LEU A 201 5.80 7.96 9.75
C LEU A 201 6.69 7.13 10.68
N ASP A 202 6.34 7.05 11.96
CA ASP A 202 6.98 6.14 12.91
C ASP A 202 6.15 4.87 13.10
N PHE A 203 6.48 3.82 12.35
CA PHE A 203 5.77 2.53 12.43
C PHE A 203 5.95 1.77 13.76
N ASN A 204 6.71 2.30 14.73
CA ASN A 204 6.77 1.74 16.08
C ASN A 204 5.76 2.37 17.04
N ASP A 205 5.18 3.51 16.66
CA ASP A 205 4.15 4.22 17.40
C ASP A 205 2.77 3.89 16.79
N PRO A 206 1.78 3.44 17.58
CA PRO A 206 0.40 3.29 17.10
C PRO A 206 -0.16 4.58 16.50
N GLY A 207 0.30 5.75 16.98
CA GLY A 207 -0.08 7.05 16.44
C GLY A 207 0.73 7.52 15.24
N LEU A 208 1.70 6.70 14.80
CA LEU A 208 2.59 6.95 13.67
C LEU A 208 3.38 8.27 13.74
N GLY A 209 3.47 8.89 14.92
CA GLY A 209 4.04 10.23 15.08
C GLY A 209 3.20 11.37 14.47
N ILE A 210 1.99 11.07 13.99
CA ILE A 210 1.09 12.02 13.29
C ILE A 210 -0.29 12.15 13.95
N GLY A 211 -0.45 11.60 15.15
CA GLY A 211 -1.74 11.62 15.85
C GLY A 211 -2.80 10.71 15.20
N PHE A 212 -2.38 9.71 14.43
CA PHE A 212 -3.29 8.68 13.94
C PHE A 212 -3.90 7.92 15.12
N SER A 213 -5.17 7.59 15.04
CA SER A 213 -5.85 6.78 16.03
C SER A 213 -7.00 6.05 15.37
N ILE A 214 -7.41 4.95 16.01
CA ILE A 214 -8.69 4.31 15.75
C ILE A 214 -9.55 4.61 16.98
N SER A 215 -10.87 4.65 16.80
CA SER A 215 -11.82 4.79 17.89
C SER A 215 -13.09 4.04 17.55
N CYS A 216 -13.62 3.29 18.51
CA CYS A 216 -14.83 2.49 18.35
C CYS A 216 -15.88 2.93 19.36
N HIS A 217 -17.13 3.09 18.92
CA HIS A 217 -18.25 3.56 19.74
C HIS A 217 -19.38 2.55 19.81
#